data_AF-A0A951AQV7-F1
#
_entry.id   AF-A0A951AQV7-F1
#
_cell.length_a   1.000
_cell.length_b   1.000
_cell.length_c   1.000
_cell.angle_alpha   90.00
_cell.angle_beta   90.00
_cell.angle_gamma   90.00
#
_symmetry.space_group_name_H-M   'P 1'
#
loop_
_entity.id
_entity.type
_entity.pdbx_description
1 polymer ?
#
loop_
_entity_poly.entity_id
_entity_poly.type
_entity_poly.pdbx_seq_one_letter_code
_entity_poly.pdbx_strand_id
1 'polypeptide(L)'
;MSGSEADCVSWSDAGVVGSVGFPDLVLGSGPGRDLRVHSRRVPAGRRLHRRRQAHQAGVVGHHRRGVRAAPAQPGGARFDAVLPDRPGGSAGLHRGCQTGGDRGAARTAVVTSLDSITGRLKLRPARDVPELLAEPVRVALTALPDQLVARCSVAEIDPALADTAALCEHYQVPLQASANCVVVSGKRGGTPRWAGCVVLATTRADVNGVVRRRLDVRKASFAAQDEAVGRTGMEYGGITPLGLPAGWPVLVDAAVATADAVVVGSGLRRSKLVVPGAVLVALPGAEVVEDLGMSFTPPRA
;
A
#
# COMPACT_ATOMS: atom_id res chain seq x y z
N MET A 1 61.48 4.30 32.02
CA MET A 1 62.46 4.13 30.92
C MET A 1 62.02 2.90 30.12
N SER A 2 62.06 3.02 28.78
CA SER A 2 61.54 2.14 27.71
C SER A 2 60.04 1.80 27.80
N GLY A 3 59.13 2.23 26.92
CA GLY A 3 59.23 2.71 25.53
C GLY A 3 58.64 1.68 24.57
N SER A 4 57.36 1.81 24.20
CA SER A 4 56.73 1.15 23.04
C SER A 4 56.25 2.27 22.09
N GLU A 5 56.91 2.43 20.94
CA GLU A 5 56.44 1.97 19.61
C GLU A 5 55.07 2.60 19.26
N ALA A 6 55.05 3.74 18.57
CA ALA A 6 55.35 4.00 17.16
C ALA A 6 54.04 4.15 16.38
N ASP A 7 53.64 5.42 16.30
CA ASP A 7 52.65 5.97 15.40
C ASP A 7 53.07 5.87 13.92
N CYS A 8 52.04 5.95 13.07
CA CYS A 8 52.07 6.30 11.65
C CYS A 8 52.59 5.25 10.65
N VAL A 9 51.65 4.60 9.97
CA VAL A 9 51.81 4.25 8.55
C VAL A 9 50.60 4.76 7.78
N SER A 10 50.89 5.66 6.84
CA SER A 10 50.04 6.11 5.75
C SER A 10 49.69 4.97 4.79
N TRP A 11 48.45 4.91 4.31
CA TRP A 11 48.12 4.18 3.08
C TRP A 11 47.40 5.09 2.10
N SER A 12 48.04 5.26 0.95
CA SER A 12 47.54 5.82 -0.29
C SER A 12 46.63 4.81 -1.01
N ASP A 13 45.72 5.34 -1.83
CA ASP A 13 45.09 4.72 -3.01
C ASP A 13 44.64 3.25 -2.95
N ALA A 14 43.32 3.03 -2.79
CA ALA A 14 42.57 1.94 -3.43
C ALA A 14 41.05 2.20 -3.35
N GLY A 15 40.55 3.12 -4.17
CA GLY A 15 39.11 3.25 -4.43
C GLY A 15 38.63 2.15 -5.38
N VAL A 16 38.20 1.01 -4.83
CA VAL A 16 37.38 0.04 -5.58
C VAL A 16 35.97 0.60 -5.70
N VAL A 17 35.62 1.06 -6.90
CA VAL A 17 34.25 1.44 -7.25
C VAL A 17 33.52 0.19 -7.73
N GLY A 18 32.73 -0.42 -6.85
CA GLY A 18 31.76 -1.45 -7.22
C GLY A 18 30.56 -0.80 -7.92
N SER A 19 30.39 -1.06 -9.22
CA SER A 19 29.23 -0.60 -9.97
C SER A 19 28.01 -1.47 -9.69
N VAL A 20 26.92 -0.88 -9.23
CA VAL A 20 25.56 -1.39 -9.50
C VAL A 20 24.99 -0.59 -10.66
N GLY A 21 25.22 -1.09 -11.86
CA GLY A 21 24.73 -0.48 -13.10
C GLY A 21 23.23 -0.67 -13.27
N PHE A 22 22.51 0.44 -13.49
CA PHE A 22 21.24 0.45 -14.19
C PHE A 22 21.56 0.33 -15.69
N PRO A 23 21.21 -0.76 -16.40
CA PRO A 23 21.72 -0.99 -17.76
C PRO A 23 21.08 -0.12 -18.86
N ASP A 24 20.08 0.72 -18.54
CA ASP A 24 19.22 1.33 -19.58
C ASP A 24 19.24 2.87 -19.68
N LEU A 25 20.15 3.55 -18.99
CA LEU A 25 20.26 5.02 -19.03
C LEU A 25 21.57 5.47 -19.66
N VAL A 26 21.47 6.25 -20.74
CA VAL A 26 22.62 6.94 -21.35
C VAL A 26 22.50 8.43 -21.07
N LEU A 27 23.53 8.98 -20.41
CA LEU A 27 23.67 10.42 -20.18
C LEU A 27 24.33 11.07 -21.39
N GLY A 28 23.68 12.07 -21.98
CA GLY A 28 24.23 12.88 -23.06
C GLY A 28 24.32 14.35 -22.64
N SER A 29 25.45 15.00 -22.95
CA SER A 29 25.66 16.43 -22.72
C SER A 29 25.31 17.22 -23.98
N GLY A 30 24.34 18.13 -23.88
CA GLY A 30 24.09 19.14 -24.93
C GLY A 30 24.98 20.37 -24.75
N PRO A 31 25.18 21.19 -25.79
CA PRO A 31 25.95 22.43 -25.66
C PRO A 31 25.19 23.39 -24.73
N GLY A 32 25.82 23.78 -23.63
CA GLY A 32 25.23 24.69 -22.63
C GLY A 32 25.07 24.14 -21.20
N ARG A 33 25.78 23.07 -20.80
CA ARG A 33 25.72 22.48 -19.44
C ARG A 33 24.36 21.91 -19.02
N ASP A 34 23.44 21.69 -19.96
CA ASP A 34 22.21 20.93 -19.71
C ASP A 34 22.48 19.42 -19.80
N LEU A 35 22.17 18.71 -18.71
CA LEU A 35 22.17 17.24 -18.66
C LEU A 35 20.86 16.72 -19.27
N ARG A 36 20.93 15.90 -20.33
CA ARG A 36 19.75 15.22 -20.88
C ARG A 36 19.84 13.71 -20.69
N VAL A 37 18.77 13.14 -20.17
CA VAL A 37 18.60 11.69 -19.98
C VAL A 37 17.72 11.17 -21.12
N HIS A 38 18.21 10.17 -21.86
CA HIS A 38 17.44 9.48 -22.89
C HIS A 38 17.32 7.98 -22.57
N SER A 39 16.11 7.44 -22.67
CA SER A 39 15.89 5.99 -22.67
C SER A 39 16.06 5.43 -24.08
N ARG A 40 16.79 4.32 -24.23
CA ARG A 40 16.91 3.65 -25.54
C ARG A 40 15.55 3.05 -25.95
N ARG A 41 15.01 3.49 -27.08
CA ARG A 41 13.91 2.77 -27.76
C ARG A 41 14.43 1.45 -28.30
N VAL A 42 13.88 0.33 -27.82
CA VAL A 42 14.06 -1.00 -28.42
C VAL A 42 13.12 -1.13 -29.64
N PRO A 43 13.58 -1.65 -30.80
CA PRO A 43 12.73 -1.83 -31.96
C PRO A 43 11.75 -3.00 -31.79
N ALA A 44 10.54 -2.83 -32.33
CA ALA A 44 9.46 -3.81 -32.32
C ALA A 44 9.84 -5.09 -33.08
N GLY A 45 9.73 -6.24 -32.42
CA GLY A 45 10.11 -7.55 -32.96
C GLY A 45 9.06 -8.65 -32.71
N ARG A 46 8.24 -8.87 -33.76
CA ARG A 46 7.64 -10.13 -34.24
C ARG A 46 6.67 -10.96 -33.37
N ARG A 47 5.48 -11.13 -33.98
CA ARG A 47 4.40 -12.09 -33.68
C ARG A 47 4.93 -13.53 -33.69
N LEU A 48 4.48 -14.33 -32.72
CA LEU A 48 4.56 -15.80 -32.78
C LEU A 48 3.17 -16.42 -32.75
N HIS A 49 3.02 -17.43 -33.59
CA HIS A 49 1.81 -18.07 -34.05
C HIS A 49 1.04 -18.85 -32.96
N ARG A 50 -0.28 -18.70 -32.99
CA ARG A 50 -1.25 -19.71 -32.51
C ARG A 50 -0.98 -21.05 -33.21
N ARG A 51 -0.80 -22.13 -32.44
CA ARG A 51 -1.11 -23.50 -32.90
C ARG A 51 -2.14 -24.14 -31.97
N ARG A 52 -3.22 -24.61 -32.59
CA ARG A 52 -4.24 -25.51 -32.05
C ARG A 52 -3.73 -26.95 -32.12
N GLN A 53 -4.10 -27.76 -31.13
CA GLN A 53 -4.37 -29.21 -31.20
C GLN A 53 -5.10 -29.52 -29.86
N ALA A 54 -6.40 -29.80 -29.77
CA ALA A 54 -7.26 -30.82 -30.38
C ALA A 54 -7.04 -32.26 -29.85
N HIS A 55 -7.95 -32.63 -28.93
CA HIS A 55 -8.60 -33.94 -28.71
C HIS A 55 -7.81 -35.21 -28.37
N GLN A 56 -8.16 -35.80 -27.22
CA GLN A 56 -8.78 -37.14 -27.01
C GLN A 56 -9.20 -37.19 -25.52
N ALA A 57 -10.46 -37.27 -25.06
CA ALA A 57 -11.61 -38.15 -25.32
C ALA A 57 -11.44 -39.58 -24.77
N GLY A 58 -12.27 -39.94 -23.76
CA GLY A 58 -12.51 -41.31 -23.27
C GLY A 58 -12.57 -41.41 -21.74
N VAL A 59 -13.72 -41.26 -21.04
CA VAL A 59 -14.79 -42.28 -20.79
C VAL A 59 -14.30 -43.33 -19.75
N VAL A 60 -14.97 -43.74 -18.67
CA VAL A 60 -16.29 -43.56 -18.00
C VAL A 60 -16.15 -44.20 -16.61
N GLY A 61 -16.97 -43.82 -15.62
CA GLY A 61 -17.10 -44.62 -14.38
C GLY A 61 -18.12 -44.06 -13.39
N HIS A 62 -19.40 -44.37 -13.62
CA HIS A 62 -20.52 -44.08 -12.72
C HIS A 62 -20.44 -44.86 -11.40
N HIS A 63 -20.85 -44.25 -10.28
CA HIS A 63 -21.68 -44.93 -9.29
C HIS A 63 -22.68 -43.98 -8.61
N ARG A 64 -23.96 -44.38 -8.68
CA ARG A 64 -25.13 -43.84 -7.98
C ARG A 64 -25.37 -44.60 -6.68
N ARG A 65 -25.90 -43.90 -5.66
CA ARG A 65 -26.97 -44.25 -4.68
C ARG A 65 -26.89 -43.18 -3.56
N GLY A 66 -27.93 -42.59 -2.98
CA GLY A 66 -29.38 -42.80 -3.04
C GLY A 66 -29.99 -42.49 -1.64
N VAL A 67 -30.57 -41.28 -1.49
CA VAL A 67 -31.76 -40.88 -0.69
C VAL A 67 -31.84 -41.14 0.83
N ARG A 68 -32.14 -40.06 1.61
CA ARG A 68 -33.30 -39.96 2.53
C ARG A 68 -33.60 -38.51 2.94
N ALA A 69 -34.88 -38.22 3.16
CA ALA A 69 -35.48 -36.90 3.33
C ALA A 69 -35.89 -36.58 4.79
N ALA A 70 -35.75 -35.29 5.16
CA ALA A 70 -36.58 -34.38 6.00
C ALA A 70 -37.08 -34.83 7.41
N PRO A 71 -37.23 -33.92 8.42
CA PRO A 71 -38.19 -32.80 8.35
C PRO A 71 -37.85 -31.46 9.05
N ALA A 72 -38.62 -30.44 8.62
CA ALA A 72 -39.23 -29.27 9.30
C ALA A 72 -38.42 -28.14 10.01
N GLN A 73 -38.78 -26.92 9.57
CA GLN A 73 -38.52 -25.50 9.95
C GLN A 73 -38.91 -25.09 11.40
N PRO A 74 -38.76 -23.83 11.93
CA PRO A 74 -38.72 -22.51 11.23
C PRO A 74 -37.88 -21.33 11.84
N GLY A 75 -37.88 -20.19 11.12
CA GLY A 75 -37.51 -18.83 11.59
C GLY A 75 -36.35 -18.22 10.78
N GLY A 76 -36.56 -17.36 9.78
CA GLY A 76 -36.87 -15.92 9.90
C GLY A 76 -35.54 -15.12 9.92
N ALA A 77 -35.20 -14.16 9.07
CA ALA A 77 -35.90 -13.40 8.05
C ALA A 77 -34.91 -13.08 6.90
N ARG A 78 -35.44 -12.99 5.67
CA ARG A 78 -34.72 -12.50 4.48
C ARG A 78 -34.93 -10.99 4.35
N PHE A 79 -33.93 -10.38 3.75
CA PHE A 79 -33.87 -9.00 3.28
C PHE A 79 -35.01 -8.70 2.30
N ASP A 80 -35.74 -7.61 2.54
CA ASP A 80 -36.53 -6.93 1.52
C ASP A 80 -35.77 -5.69 1.06
N ALA A 81 -35.35 -5.72 -0.20
CA ALA A 81 -34.94 -4.56 -0.96
C ALA A 81 -36.21 -3.87 -1.47
N VAL A 82 -36.42 -2.62 -1.05
CA VAL A 82 -37.47 -1.74 -1.60
C VAL A 82 -36.82 -0.75 -2.55
N LEU A 83 -37.04 -0.97 -3.84
CA LEU A 83 -36.99 0.06 -4.89
C LEU A 83 -38.32 0.83 -4.87
N PRO A 84 -38.32 2.14 -5.16
CA PRO A 84 -39.46 2.78 -5.77
C PRO A 84 -39.26 3.02 -7.28
N ASP A 85 -40.40 2.87 -7.94
CA ASP A 85 -40.71 2.83 -9.35
C ASP A 85 -40.38 4.10 -10.15
N ARG A 86 -40.25 3.90 -11.47
CA ARG A 86 -40.32 4.96 -12.49
C ARG A 86 -41.78 5.18 -12.91
N PRO A 87 -42.10 6.33 -13.52
CA PRO A 87 -43.04 6.38 -14.63
C PRO A 87 -42.30 6.69 -15.94
N GLY A 88 -42.65 5.94 -16.97
CA GLY A 88 -42.22 6.17 -18.35
C GLY A 88 -43.01 7.28 -19.04
N GLY A 89 -42.38 7.88 -20.04
CA GLY A 89 -43.00 8.83 -20.97
C GLY A 89 -42.04 9.08 -22.14
N SER A 90 -42.35 8.47 -23.27
CA SER A 90 -41.59 8.47 -24.52
C SER A 90 -41.91 9.68 -25.39
N ALA A 91 -40.91 10.27 -26.05
CA ALA A 91 -41.05 10.89 -27.38
C ALA A 91 -39.67 11.23 -28.01
N GLY A 92 -39.46 10.75 -29.24
CA GLY A 92 -38.90 11.55 -30.35
C GLY A 92 -37.39 11.77 -30.48
N LEU A 93 -36.76 10.92 -31.29
CA LEU A 93 -35.86 11.24 -32.43
C LEU A 93 -34.85 12.41 -32.31
N HIS A 94 -33.57 12.12 -32.57
CA HIS A 94 -32.86 12.55 -33.79
C HIS A 94 -31.48 11.87 -33.92
N ARG A 95 -31.17 11.45 -35.15
CA ARG A 95 -29.87 10.93 -35.60
C ARG A 95 -28.76 11.96 -35.39
N GLY A 96 -27.60 11.50 -34.96
CA GLY A 96 -26.34 12.24 -35.03
C GLY A 96 -25.15 11.30 -34.94
N CYS A 97 -24.66 10.83 -36.09
CA CYS A 97 -23.35 10.22 -36.22
C CYS A 97 -22.29 11.30 -35.93
N GLN A 98 -21.51 11.16 -34.87
CA GLN A 98 -20.24 11.89 -34.72
C GLN A 98 -19.14 10.95 -34.22
N THR A 99 -18.16 10.85 -35.10
CA THR A 99 -16.85 10.26 -34.99
C THR A 99 -15.95 11.01 -34.00
N GLY A 100 -15.14 10.25 -33.26
CA GLY A 100 -13.76 10.62 -32.90
C GLY A 100 -13.58 11.72 -31.84
N GLY A 101 -12.88 11.39 -30.76
CA GLY A 101 -12.35 12.41 -29.86
C GLY A 101 -11.97 11.87 -28.50
N ASP A 102 -10.67 11.64 -28.33
CA ASP A 102 -9.93 11.62 -27.07
C ASP A 102 -10.45 10.79 -25.89
N ARG A 103 -9.76 9.65 -25.73
CA ARG A 103 -9.46 9.07 -24.43
C ARG A 103 -8.74 10.11 -23.57
N GLY A 104 -9.51 10.90 -22.84
CA GLY A 104 -9.03 11.72 -21.74
C GLY A 104 -8.43 10.81 -20.68
N ALA A 105 -7.10 10.66 -20.72
CA ALA A 105 -6.34 10.21 -19.58
C ALA A 105 -6.67 11.16 -18.42
N ALA A 106 -7.35 10.64 -17.40
CA ALA A 106 -7.57 11.35 -16.15
C ALA A 106 -6.19 11.78 -15.65
N ARG A 107 -5.93 13.08 -15.71
CA ARG A 107 -4.70 13.69 -15.21
C ARG A 107 -4.69 13.47 -13.70
N THR A 108 -3.90 12.51 -13.23
CA THR A 108 -3.49 12.44 -11.83
C THR A 108 -2.87 13.80 -11.50
N ALA A 109 -3.56 14.60 -10.70
CA ALA A 109 -3.05 15.87 -10.25
C ALA A 109 -1.72 15.60 -9.53
N VAL A 110 -0.63 16.14 -10.09
CA VAL A 110 0.68 16.09 -9.45
C VAL A 110 0.54 16.97 -8.21
N VAL A 111 0.54 16.34 -7.04
CA VAL A 111 0.52 17.03 -5.75
C VAL A 111 1.94 17.58 -5.55
N THR A 112 2.15 18.87 -5.77
CA THR A 112 3.50 19.48 -5.85
C THR A 112 3.97 20.17 -4.57
N SER A 113 3.17 20.21 -3.51
CA SER A 113 3.54 20.83 -2.22
C SER A 113 3.08 19.99 -1.02
N LEU A 114 3.86 19.99 0.07
CA LEU A 114 3.47 19.38 1.35
C LEU A 114 2.11 19.90 1.83
N ASP A 115 1.83 21.19 1.66
CA ASP A 115 0.54 21.80 2.03
C ASP A 115 -0.64 21.18 1.25
N SER A 116 -0.40 20.78 -0.01
CA SER A 116 -1.41 20.10 -0.81
C SER A 116 -1.61 18.63 -0.42
N ILE A 117 -0.66 18.01 0.30
CA ILE A 117 -0.74 16.63 0.80
C ILE A 117 -1.45 16.61 2.17
N THR A 118 -1.19 17.60 3.02
CA THR A 118 -1.61 17.56 4.43
C THR A 118 -2.88 18.34 4.74
N GLY A 119 -3.45 19.05 3.76
CA GLY A 119 -4.68 19.81 3.92
C GLY A 119 -4.58 20.82 5.07
N ARG A 120 -5.53 20.78 6.00
CA ARG A 120 -5.62 21.66 7.17
C ARG A 120 -4.95 21.09 8.44
N LEU A 121 -4.19 20.00 8.33
CA LEU A 121 -3.47 19.43 9.47
C LEU A 121 -2.41 20.40 10.00
N LYS A 122 -2.40 20.64 11.31
CA LYS A 122 -1.39 21.46 11.97
C LYS A 122 -0.18 20.60 12.32
N LEU A 123 0.79 20.57 11.41
CA LEU A 123 1.97 19.74 11.55
C LEU A 123 2.94 20.28 12.60
N ARG A 124 3.48 19.38 13.41
CA ARG A 124 4.64 19.61 14.29
C ARG A 124 5.66 18.51 14.04
N PRO A 125 6.98 18.76 14.17
CA PRO A 125 7.96 17.68 14.06
C PRO A 125 7.64 16.57 15.05
N ALA A 126 7.65 15.32 14.58
CA ALA A 126 7.16 14.18 15.38
C ALA A 126 7.96 13.97 16.68
N ARG A 127 9.25 14.32 16.67
CA ARG A 127 10.14 14.24 17.83
C ARG A 127 9.86 15.29 18.91
N ASP A 128 9.22 16.40 18.55
CA ASP A 128 9.00 17.52 19.48
C ASP A 128 7.73 17.32 20.33
N VAL A 129 6.83 16.42 19.90
CA VAL A 129 5.52 16.18 20.55
C VAL A 129 5.23 14.67 20.70
N PRO A 130 6.08 13.93 21.43
CA PRO A 130 6.00 12.48 21.56
C PRO A 130 4.67 11.98 22.14
N GLU A 131 3.95 12.79 22.92
CA GLU A 131 2.64 12.48 23.50
C GLU A 131 1.53 12.24 22.47
N LEU A 132 1.75 12.66 21.22
CA LEU A 132 0.87 12.37 20.09
C LEU A 132 1.20 11.06 19.37
N LEU A 133 2.10 10.25 19.90
CA LEU A 133 2.50 8.98 19.32
C LEU A 133 2.30 7.85 20.33
N ALA A 134 1.84 6.69 19.85
CA ALA A 134 1.82 5.50 20.68
C ALA A 134 3.26 5.10 21.06
N GLU A 135 3.44 4.45 22.21
CA GLU A 135 4.76 4.02 22.69
C GLU A 135 5.57 3.25 21.62
N PRO A 136 5.01 2.23 20.92
CA PRO A 136 5.77 1.49 19.91
C PRO A 136 6.24 2.36 18.74
N VAL A 137 5.44 3.37 18.38
CA VAL A 137 5.75 4.32 17.31
C VAL A 137 6.87 5.26 17.73
N ARG A 138 6.88 5.72 18.98
CA ARG A 138 7.99 6.52 19.54
C ARG A 138 9.30 5.76 19.51
N VAL A 139 9.29 4.53 20.02
CA VAL A 139 10.47 3.65 20.04
C VAL A 139 11.00 3.45 18.61
N ALA A 140 10.11 3.20 17.64
CA ALA A 140 10.50 3.01 16.25
C ALA A 140 11.10 4.28 15.63
N LEU A 141 10.53 5.47 15.91
CA LEU A 141 11.10 6.73 15.42
C LEU A 141 12.49 6.99 15.98
N THR A 142 12.72 6.74 17.27
CA THR A 142 14.06 6.92 17.88
C THR A 142 15.11 5.96 17.33
N ALA A 143 14.68 4.80 16.81
CA ALA A 143 15.57 3.83 16.18
C ALA A 143 15.92 4.17 14.72
N LEU A 144 15.23 5.14 14.11
CA LEU A 144 15.53 5.58 12.74
C LEU A 144 16.67 6.60 12.73
N PRO A 145 17.44 6.67 11.63
CA PRO A 145 18.43 7.72 11.46
C PRO A 145 17.83 9.13 11.51
N ASP A 146 18.54 10.07 12.14
CA ASP A 146 18.07 11.45 12.40
C ASP A 146 17.55 12.16 11.15
N GLN A 147 18.19 11.97 10.01
CA GLN A 147 17.78 12.58 8.74
C GLN A 147 16.41 12.08 8.25
N LEU A 148 16.00 10.87 8.61
CA LEU A 148 14.66 10.35 8.32
C LEU A 148 13.66 10.86 9.34
N VAL A 149 14.02 10.85 10.62
CA VAL A 149 13.16 11.36 11.71
C VAL A 149 12.83 12.84 11.53
N ALA A 150 13.79 13.65 11.06
CA ALA A 150 13.60 15.07 10.77
C ALA A 150 12.53 15.34 9.69
N ARG A 151 12.18 14.33 8.89
CA ARG A 151 11.15 14.40 7.84
C ARG A 151 9.79 13.88 8.32
N CYS A 152 9.69 13.39 9.55
CA CYS A 152 8.46 12.92 10.15
C CYS A 152 7.76 14.08 10.89
N SER A 153 6.50 14.32 10.56
CA SER A 153 5.65 15.26 11.27
C SER A 153 4.43 14.54 11.86
N VAL A 154 3.80 15.15 12.85
CA VAL A 154 2.57 14.67 13.47
C VAL A 154 1.58 15.81 13.62
N ALA A 155 0.30 15.50 13.49
CA ALA A 155 -0.79 16.43 13.75
C ALA A 155 -1.79 15.81 14.71
N GLU A 156 -2.29 16.63 15.63
CA GLU A 156 -3.43 16.28 16.46
C GLU A 156 -4.71 16.38 15.64
N ILE A 157 -5.64 15.46 15.88
CA ILE A 157 -6.96 15.44 15.26
C ILE A 157 -8.03 15.10 16.30
N ASP A 158 -9.28 15.42 15.98
CA ASP A 158 -10.42 14.91 16.74
C ASP A 158 -10.46 13.36 16.64
N PRO A 159 -10.46 12.62 17.76
CA PRO A 159 -10.53 11.16 17.75
C PRO A 159 -11.78 10.58 17.04
N ALA A 160 -12.87 11.35 16.99
CA ALA A 160 -14.09 10.98 16.27
C ALA A 160 -13.88 11.01 14.75
N LEU A 161 -12.90 11.78 14.26
CA LEU A 161 -12.55 11.93 12.85
C LEU A 161 -11.34 11.07 12.45
N ALA A 162 -10.97 10.09 13.27
CA ALA A 162 -9.80 9.24 13.03
C ALA A 162 -9.94 8.29 11.84
N ASP A 163 -11.17 7.98 11.42
CA ASP A 163 -11.45 7.21 10.21
C ASP A 163 -10.97 7.96 8.97
N THR A 164 -10.43 7.23 8.00
CA THR A 164 -9.79 7.81 6.83
C THR A 164 -10.73 8.69 6.00
N ALA A 165 -12.00 8.29 5.82
CA ALA A 165 -12.95 9.09 5.05
C ALA A 165 -13.31 10.38 5.78
N ALA A 166 -13.65 10.28 7.07
CA ALA A 166 -13.98 11.44 7.90
C ALA A 166 -12.80 12.41 8.05
N LEU A 167 -11.57 11.89 8.19
CA LEU A 167 -10.34 12.68 8.23
C LEU A 167 -10.16 13.45 6.92
N CYS A 168 -10.24 12.77 5.78
CA CYS A 168 -10.01 13.38 4.47
C CYS A 168 -11.05 14.46 4.18
N GLU A 169 -12.31 14.21 4.50
CA GLU A 169 -13.39 15.18 4.36
C GLU A 169 -13.19 16.39 5.28
N HIS A 170 -12.94 16.19 6.57
CA HIS A 170 -12.82 17.29 7.50
C HIS A 170 -11.53 18.07 7.30
N TYR A 171 -10.38 17.40 7.33
CA TYR A 171 -9.08 18.07 7.27
C TYR A 171 -8.63 18.36 5.83
N GLN A 172 -9.41 18.00 4.81
CA GLN A 172 -9.07 18.25 3.40
C GLN A 172 -7.75 17.59 2.98
N VAL A 173 -7.45 16.43 3.59
CA VAL A 173 -6.33 15.58 3.18
C VAL A 173 -6.76 14.83 1.92
N PRO A 174 -6.03 14.89 0.80
CA PRO A 174 -6.36 14.11 -0.38
C PRO A 174 -6.30 12.61 -0.07
N LEU A 175 -7.27 11.84 -0.59
CA LEU A 175 -7.26 10.38 -0.42
C LEU A 175 -6.00 9.72 -0.99
N GLN A 176 -5.43 10.30 -2.06
CA GLN A 176 -4.18 9.83 -2.68
C GLN A 176 -2.95 10.09 -1.80
N ALA A 177 -3.07 11.00 -0.82
CA ALA A 177 -2.04 11.33 0.15
C ALA A 177 -2.25 10.61 1.49
N SER A 178 -3.30 9.80 1.63
CA SER A 178 -3.57 9.03 2.85
C SER A 178 -3.28 7.56 2.62
N ALA A 179 -2.62 6.91 3.57
CA ALA A 179 -2.28 5.49 3.50
C ALA A 179 -2.75 4.75 4.76
N ASN A 180 -3.41 3.61 4.53
CA ASN A 180 -3.92 2.75 5.59
C ASN A 180 -2.90 1.65 5.88
N CYS A 181 -2.71 1.36 7.17
CA CYS A 181 -1.98 0.16 7.61
C CYS A 181 -2.96 -0.87 8.16
N VAL A 182 -3.03 -2.03 7.52
CA VAL A 182 -3.89 -3.14 7.95
C VAL A 182 -3.03 -4.31 8.41
N VAL A 183 -3.44 -4.95 9.50
CA VAL A 183 -2.77 -6.16 9.99
C VAL A 183 -3.44 -7.37 9.36
N VAL A 184 -2.63 -8.22 8.73
CA VAL A 184 -3.07 -9.46 8.09
C VAL A 184 -2.39 -10.62 8.79
N SER A 185 -3.13 -11.71 8.99
CA SER A 185 -2.60 -12.92 9.57
C SER A 185 -3.02 -14.17 8.81
N GLY A 186 -2.27 -15.24 9.00
CA GLY A 186 -2.56 -16.57 8.49
C GLY A 186 -1.82 -17.63 9.29
N LYS A 187 -2.00 -18.90 8.95
CA LYS A 187 -1.34 -20.02 9.62
C LYS A 187 -0.63 -20.92 8.63
N ARG A 188 0.58 -21.36 8.98
CA ARG A 188 1.36 -22.39 8.26
C ARG A 188 1.88 -23.39 9.27
N GLY A 189 1.51 -24.67 9.13
CA GLY A 189 1.90 -25.72 10.08
C GLY A 189 1.40 -25.49 11.51
N GLY A 190 0.30 -24.76 11.70
CA GLY A 190 -0.22 -24.40 13.03
C GLY A 190 0.35 -23.11 13.61
N THR A 191 1.50 -22.63 13.12
CA THR A 191 2.13 -21.39 13.58
C THR A 191 1.49 -20.17 12.92
N PRO A 192 1.06 -19.15 13.69
CA PRO A 192 0.53 -17.92 13.13
C PRO A 192 1.66 -17.08 12.52
N ARG A 193 1.37 -16.49 11.36
CA ARG A 193 2.23 -15.52 10.67
C ARG A 193 1.45 -14.23 10.48
N TRP A 194 2.15 -13.10 10.53
CA TRP A 194 1.58 -11.76 10.60
C TRP A 194 2.30 -10.83 9.65
N ALA A 195 1.59 -9.84 9.11
CA ALA A 195 2.17 -8.75 8.33
C ALA A 195 1.42 -7.46 8.62
N GLY A 196 2.14 -6.34 8.59
CA GLY A 196 1.53 -5.03 8.33
C GLY A 196 1.50 -4.78 6.83
N CYS A 197 0.38 -4.33 6.29
CA CYS A 197 0.24 -3.98 4.88
C CYS A 197 -0.13 -2.50 4.76
N VAL A 198 0.67 -1.75 3.99
CA VAL A 198 0.49 -0.31 3.79
C VAL A 198 0.05 -0.07 2.36
N VAL A 199 -1.14 0.50 2.19
CA VAL A 199 -1.74 0.79 0.88
C VAL A 199 -2.38 2.17 0.91
N LEU A 200 -2.46 2.85 -0.24
CA LEU A 200 -3.16 4.12 -0.35
C LEU A 200 -4.65 3.96 -0.03
N ALA A 201 -5.28 5.00 0.54
CA ALA A 201 -6.69 5.01 0.91
C ALA A 201 -7.63 4.83 -0.30
N THR A 202 -7.15 5.06 -1.51
CA THR A 202 -7.86 4.81 -2.77
C THR A 202 -7.85 3.34 -3.20
N THR A 203 -7.14 2.47 -2.50
CA THR A 203 -6.93 1.06 -2.85
C THR A 203 -7.24 0.15 -1.66
N ARG A 204 -7.30 -1.16 -1.91
CA ARG A 204 -7.43 -2.18 -0.86
C ARG A 204 -6.33 -3.22 -0.98
N ALA A 205 -5.76 -3.63 0.14
CA ALA A 205 -4.72 -4.65 0.16
C ALA A 205 -5.24 -5.98 -0.43
N ASP A 206 -4.48 -6.58 -1.35
CA ASP A 206 -4.74 -7.93 -1.87
C ASP A 206 -4.33 -8.99 -0.84
N VAL A 207 -5.20 -9.17 0.15
CA VAL A 207 -5.00 -10.14 1.23
C VAL A 207 -4.91 -11.57 0.70
N ASN A 208 -5.76 -11.93 -0.26
CA ASN A 208 -5.94 -13.31 -0.69
C ASN A 208 -4.99 -13.73 -1.82
N GLY A 209 -4.48 -12.78 -2.60
CA GLY A 209 -3.45 -13.02 -3.59
C GLY A 209 -2.07 -12.69 -3.05
N VAL A 210 -1.67 -11.43 -3.14
CA VAL A 210 -0.31 -10.95 -2.82
C VAL A 210 0.10 -11.28 -1.38
N VAL A 211 -0.65 -10.82 -0.38
CA VAL A 211 -0.24 -10.98 1.04
C VAL A 211 -0.21 -12.45 1.45
N ARG A 212 -1.20 -13.24 1.05
CA ARG A 212 -1.24 -14.69 1.29
C ARG A 212 0.01 -15.41 0.78
N ARG A 213 0.48 -15.04 -0.42
CA ARG A 213 1.70 -15.60 -1.00
C ARG A 213 2.95 -15.15 -0.24
N ARG A 214 3.04 -13.88 0.14
CA ARG A 214 4.19 -13.34 0.91
C ARG A 214 4.29 -13.94 2.31
N LEU A 215 3.17 -14.12 2.99
CA LEU A 215 3.13 -14.83 4.28
C LEU A 215 3.37 -16.34 4.13
N ASP A 216 3.33 -16.89 2.91
CA ASP A 216 3.48 -18.32 2.62
C ASP A 216 2.47 -19.18 3.43
N VAL A 217 1.21 -18.73 3.42
CA VAL A 217 0.08 -19.36 4.13
C VAL A 217 -0.98 -19.87 3.16
N ARG A 218 -1.76 -20.87 3.61
CA ARG A 218 -2.88 -21.41 2.80
C ARG A 218 -4.06 -20.45 2.75
N LYS A 219 -4.31 -19.73 3.84
CA LYS A 219 -5.36 -18.72 3.97
C LYS A 219 -4.79 -17.53 4.74
N ALA A 220 -5.08 -16.33 4.26
CA ALA A 220 -4.81 -15.09 4.95
C ALA A 220 -6.15 -14.37 5.18
N SER A 221 -6.21 -13.57 6.24
CA SER A 221 -7.35 -12.71 6.54
C SER A 221 -6.86 -11.49 7.30
N PHE A 222 -7.67 -10.43 7.31
CA PHE A 222 -7.46 -9.36 8.28
C PHE A 222 -7.44 -9.95 9.70
N ALA A 223 -6.51 -9.48 10.51
CA ALA A 223 -6.44 -9.84 11.91
C ALA A 223 -7.72 -9.39 12.65
N ALA A 224 -8.14 -10.16 13.64
CA ALA A 224 -9.18 -9.71 14.55
C ALA A 224 -8.71 -8.43 15.27
N GLN A 225 -9.64 -7.50 15.52
CA GLN A 225 -9.34 -6.19 16.11
C GLN A 225 -8.55 -6.32 17.41
N ASP A 226 -9.01 -7.16 18.34
CA ASP A 226 -8.36 -7.33 19.65
C ASP A 226 -6.96 -7.93 19.52
N GLU A 227 -6.75 -8.86 18.58
CA GLU A 227 -5.42 -9.42 18.31
C GLU A 227 -4.47 -8.38 17.70
N ALA A 228 -4.97 -7.55 16.76
CA ALA A 228 -4.19 -6.49 16.15
C ALA A 228 -3.77 -5.44 17.20
N VAL A 229 -4.72 -4.97 18.01
CA VAL A 229 -4.46 -4.01 19.09
C VAL A 229 -3.50 -4.60 20.12
N GLY A 230 -3.78 -5.80 20.63
CA GLY A 230 -2.96 -6.43 21.67
C GLY A 230 -1.53 -6.73 21.23
N ARG A 231 -1.32 -7.07 19.94
CA ARG A 231 0.03 -7.35 19.42
C ARG A 231 0.80 -6.10 19.03
N THR A 232 0.13 -5.09 18.49
CA THR A 232 0.80 -3.86 18.04
C THR A 232 1.00 -2.85 19.16
N GLY A 233 0.22 -2.92 20.24
CA GLY A 233 0.21 -1.90 21.29
C GLY A 233 -0.36 -0.55 20.81
N MET A 234 -1.14 -0.57 19.73
CA MET A 234 -1.71 0.62 19.10
C MET A 234 -3.23 0.57 19.13
N GLU A 235 -3.88 1.73 19.11
CA GLU A 235 -5.34 1.83 19.04
C GLU A 235 -5.86 1.37 17.67
N TYR A 236 -7.02 0.70 17.66
CA TYR A 236 -7.70 0.34 16.41
C TYR A 236 -8.06 1.61 15.61
N GLY A 237 -7.79 1.59 14.30
CA GLY A 237 -7.89 2.77 13.42
C GLY A 237 -6.70 3.76 13.54
N GLY A 238 -5.82 3.57 14.52
CA GLY A 238 -4.55 4.29 14.67
C GLY A 238 -3.33 3.47 14.24
N ILE A 239 -3.49 2.16 13.99
CA ILE A 239 -2.40 1.24 13.62
C ILE A 239 -1.61 1.78 12.41
N THR A 240 -0.29 1.68 12.49
CA THR A 240 0.67 2.24 11.53
C THR A 240 1.83 1.25 11.33
N PRO A 241 2.59 1.32 10.22
CA PRO A 241 3.73 0.42 10.02
C PRO A 241 4.91 0.69 10.98
N LEU A 242 5.00 1.90 11.54
CA LEU A 242 6.06 2.24 12.51
C LEU A 242 5.78 1.56 13.85
N GLY A 243 6.73 0.78 14.38
CA GLY A 243 6.59 0.14 15.67
C GLY A 243 5.79 -1.16 15.67
N LEU A 244 5.57 -1.76 14.48
CA LEU A 244 5.05 -3.12 14.41
C LEU A 244 6.02 -4.13 15.06
N PRO A 245 5.52 -5.26 15.59
CA PRO A 245 6.36 -6.24 16.26
C PRO A 245 7.53 -6.75 15.41
N ALA A 246 8.67 -6.97 16.06
CA ALA A 246 9.86 -7.49 15.38
C ALA A 246 9.56 -8.83 14.67
N GLY A 247 10.14 -9.00 13.49
CA GLY A 247 9.97 -10.17 12.64
C GLY A 247 8.68 -10.18 11.82
N TRP A 248 7.82 -9.17 11.93
CA TRP A 248 6.71 -9.00 11.00
C TRP A 248 7.21 -8.31 9.72
N PRO A 249 6.94 -8.86 8.53
CA PRO A 249 7.09 -8.09 7.30
C PRO A 249 6.14 -6.90 7.30
N VAL A 250 6.64 -5.78 6.80
CA VAL A 250 5.90 -4.55 6.51
C VAL A 250 5.80 -4.42 4.99
N LEU A 251 4.70 -4.92 4.45
CA LEU A 251 4.47 -4.89 3.00
C LEU A 251 3.98 -3.50 2.61
N VAL A 252 4.79 -2.76 1.87
CA VAL A 252 4.50 -1.39 1.43
C VAL A 252 4.18 -1.42 -0.06
N ASP A 253 3.00 -0.92 -0.44
CA ASP A 253 2.64 -0.79 -1.84
C ASP A 253 3.59 0.16 -2.58
N ALA A 254 3.94 -0.17 -3.82
CA ALA A 254 4.89 0.62 -4.63
C ALA A 254 4.47 2.10 -4.78
N ALA A 255 3.17 2.39 -4.85
CA ALA A 255 2.68 3.77 -4.91
C ALA A 255 2.90 4.53 -3.60
N VAL A 256 2.81 3.84 -2.45
CA VAL A 256 3.14 4.42 -1.13
C VAL A 256 4.65 4.62 -1.00
N ALA A 257 5.45 3.64 -1.43
CA ALA A 257 6.90 3.68 -1.34
C ALA A 257 7.52 4.87 -2.08
N THR A 258 6.91 5.27 -3.20
CA THR A 258 7.36 6.37 -4.07
C THR A 258 6.73 7.72 -3.76
N ALA A 259 5.78 7.79 -2.81
CA ALA A 259 5.11 9.03 -2.45
C ALA A 259 6.05 10.00 -1.69
N ASP A 260 5.98 11.28 -2.05
CA ASP A 260 6.75 12.35 -1.39
C ASP A 260 6.41 12.44 0.11
N ALA A 261 5.13 12.32 0.44
CA ALA A 261 4.62 12.17 1.79
C ALA A 261 3.24 11.50 1.78
N VAL A 262 2.95 10.76 2.85
CA VAL A 262 1.64 10.17 3.13
C VAL A 262 1.24 10.40 4.58
N VAL A 263 -0.07 10.58 4.79
CA VAL A 263 -0.71 10.62 6.10
C VAL A 263 -1.03 9.18 6.52
N VAL A 264 -0.50 8.76 7.66
CA VAL A 264 -0.71 7.42 8.26
C VAL A 264 -1.14 7.56 9.72
N GLY A 265 -1.59 6.45 10.32
CA GLY A 265 -1.85 6.41 11.76
C GLY A 265 -0.61 6.76 12.60
N SER A 266 -0.81 7.30 13.80
CA SER A 266 0.24 7.58 14.78
C SER A 266 0.37 6.49 15.86
N GLY A 267 -0.34 5.38 15.69
CA GLY A 267 -0.63 4.40 16.74
C GLY A 267 -1.77 4.81 17.67
N LEU A 268 -2.33 6.02 17.51
CA LEU A 268 -3.41 6.58 18.31
C LEU A 268 -4.54 7.09 17.40
N ARG A 269 -5.74 7.24 17.93
CA ARG A 269 -6.88 7.84 17.21
C ARG A 269 -6.87 9.36 17.21
N ARG A 270 -6.25 9.98 18.22
CA ARG A 270 -6.22 11.45 18.40
C ARG A 270 -5.17 12.18 17.57
N SER A 271 -4.44 11.48 16.70
CA SER A 271 -3.36 12.08 15.91
C SER A 271 -3.08 11.27 14.64
N LYS A 272 -2.38 11.89 13.68
CA LYS A 272 -1.84 11.25 12.47
C LYS A 272 -0.39 11.63 12.25
N LEU A 273 0.38 10.70 11.69
CA LEU A 273 1.73 10.93 11.22
C LEU A 273 1.72 11.32 9.75
N VAL A 274 2.63 12.21 9.37
CA VAL A 274 2.96 12.53 7.98
C VAL A 274 4.41 12.13 7.75
N VAL A 275 4.62 11.18 6.84
CA VAL A 275 5.92 10.59 6.59
C VAL A 275 6.17 10.42 5.09
N PRO A 276 7.40 10.64 4.60
CA PRO A 276 7.78 10.24 3.25
C PRO A 276 7.67 8.73 3.03
N GLY A 277 7.36 8.30 1.80
CA GLY A 277 7.42 6.89 1.42
C GLY A 277 8.79 6.27 1.69
N ALA A 278 9.86 7.04 1.49
CA ALA A 278 11.23 6.65 1.82
C ALA A 278 11.45 6.29 3.30
N VAL A 279 10.72 6.91 4.23
CA VAL A 279 10.78 6.54 5.66
C VAL A 279 10.14 5.17 5.87
N LEU A 280 9.01 4.90 5.20
CA LEU A 280 8.30 3.62 5.31
C LEU A 280 9.11 2.45 4.74
N VAL A 281 9.85 2.69 3.65
CA VAL A 281 10.73 1.69 3.03
C VAL A 281 11.99 1.43 3.86
N ALA A 282 12.40 2.37 4.72
CA ALA A 282 13.54 2.21 5.60
C ALA A 282 13.20 1.46 6.90
N LEU A 283 11.93 1.10 7.14
CA LEU A 283 11.52 0.40 8.35
C LEU A 283 12.09 -1.04 8.39
N PRO A 284 12.39 -1.57 9.59
CA PRO A 284 12.74 -2.98 9.74
C PRO A 284 11.65 -3.89 9.17
N GLY A 285 12.04 -4.83 8.30
CA GLY A 285 11.10 -5.75 7.66
C GLY A 285 10.27 -5.14 6.53
N ALA A 286 10.56 -3.90 6.09
CA ALA A 286 9.89 -3.31 4.95
C ALA A 286 10.20 -4.05 3.65
N GLU A 287 9.14 -4.40 2.92
CA GLU A 287 9.21 -4.96 1.57
C GLU A 287 8.35 -4.10 0.65
N VAL A 288 8.94 -3.54 -0.40
CA VAL A 288 8.16 -2.90 -1.47
C VAL A 288 7.51 -3.99 -2.32
N VAL A 289 6.20 -3.89 -2.50
CA VAL A 289 5.40 -4.90 -3.19
C VAL A 289 4.56 -4.24 -4.28
N GLU A 290 4.82 -4.64 -5.52
CA GLU A 290 3.99 -4.28 -6.68
C GLU A 290 2.59 -4.88 -6.54
N ASP A 291 1.60 -4.13 -6.99
CA ASP A 291 0.18 -4.50 -7.01
C ASP A 291 -0.36 -4.97 -5.63
N LEU A 292 0.21 -4.48 -4.53
CA LEU A 292 -0.32 -4.77 -3.19
C LEU A 292 -1.70 -4.14 -3.00
N GLY A 293 -1.85 -2.88 -3.43
CA GLY A 293 -3.10 -2.14 -3.45
C GLY A 293 -3.88 -2.40 -4.73
N MET A 294 -5.06 -3.00 -4.61
CA MET A 294 -5.99 -3.16 -5.73
C MET A 294 -6.92 -1.95 -5.82
N SER A 295 -6.98 -1.33 -6.99
CA SER A 295 -8.01 -0.34 -7.30
C SER A 295 -9.38 -1.02 -7.27
N PHE A 296 -10.28 -0.54 -6.42
CA PHE A 296 -11.62 -1.08 -6.37
C PHE A 296 -12.46 -0.51 -7.52
N THR A 297 -12.74 -1.33 -8.53
CA THR A 297 -13.89 -1.11 -9.41
C THR A 297 -15.03 -2.01 -8.89
N PRO A 298 -16.16 -1.46 -8.42
CA PRO A 298 -17.29 -2.29 -8.02
C PRO A 298 -17.74 -3.16 -9.21
N PRO A 299 -18.16 -4.41 -8.98
CA PRO A 299 -18.71 -5.24 -10.04
C PRO A 299 -19.88 -4.48 -10.69
N ARG A 300 -19.91 -4.44 -12.03
CA ARG A 300 -21.06 -3.89 -12.75
C ARG A 300 -22.29 -4.73 -12.37
N ALA A 301 -23.34 -4.03 -11.95
CA ALA A 301 -24.65 -4.61 -11.63
C ALA A 301 -25.24 -5.38 -12.81
#